data_AF-A0A8B8ZCG7-F1
#
_entry.id   AF-A0A8B8ZCG7-F1
#
_cell.length_a   1.000
_cell.length_b   1.000
_cell.length_c   1.000
_cell.angle_alpha   90.00
_cell.angle_beta   90.00
_cell.angle_gamma   90.00
#
_symmetry.space_group_name_H-M   'P 1'
#
loop_
_entity.id
_entity.type
_entity.pdbx_description
1 polymer ?
#
loop_
_entity_poly.entity_id
_entity_poly.type
_entity_poly.pdbx_seq_one_letter_code
_entity_poly.pdbx_strand_id
1 'polypeptide(L)'
;MKWEEGKQKRIPQELWEMLNAQQVHCAGLIEDKNKLISELQQELKAKDDQYVKDLKKQSGDICLLLERMEEQVKNVMKTFRQELQHIEKAFEVEREELLTNNKKKWEQALQAHNAKELEYLMNRIKKVEDHEKQLNKQRIWDCEEYNTIKIKLEQDVQILEQQLQQMKATYQLNQEKLEYNFQVLKKRDEESTVIKSQQKRKINCLHDVLNNLRSKYNKQVKQFQEENQSLTSDYKRLVMQFKEMQKAMRHFALIDDKQFREIWLMNEEEVKDLISRAFDVDRIIHTHHLGLPWTAPDFWFLKNVGPISQQQQKSATQILEEVLMEAEEEGAEEAASEPESYLDLPKQVSAKTTRKILMLLCDESGFLVERKLLSLLLPLDKSECYLLKLDAIFSALGIESEDDLYKLVNFFLKYQAHHSPPSQERTSLVSPLEKLDPQGEKEGSLVDREPQEKQPPPSPQLIHPNDVLKILEAFVTGLRKPRDFRAPVKLLKVVRDDSKDSAYWKALTTVIPATTLNLWDALYTALEKYHLVLTQRAELLIENSSLERQNTELQQLLQQYLDSKINSELQVPPTEVFRVPTK
;
A
#
# COMPACT_ATOMS: atom_id res chain seq x y z
N MET A 1 -72.76 21.68 96.55
CA MET A 1 -73.61 20.71 97.28
C MET A 1 -73.60 21.06 98.76
N LYS A 2 -74.77 21.23 99.40
CA LYS A 2 -74.91 21.72 100.78
C LYS A 2 -75.07 20.57 101.79
N TRP A 3 -74.14 19.60 101.77
CA TRP A 3 -74.17 18.44 102.67
C TRP A 3 -73.91 18.79 104.15
N GLU A 4 -73.25 19.93 104.40
CA GLU A 4 -72.96 20.48 105.73
C GLU A 4 -74.23 20.99 106.45
N GLU A 5 -75.17 21.63 105.72
CA GLU A 5 -76.41 22.20 106.27
C GLU A 5 -77.42 21.10 106.67
N GLY A 6 -77.39 19.94 106.01
CA GLY A 6 -78.28 18.80 106.31
C GLY A 6 -77.94 18.10 107.64
N LYS A 7 -76.68 18.16 108.09
CA LYS A 7 -76.24 17.57 109.36
C LYS A 7 -76.76 18.31 110.60
N GLN A 8 -77.23 19.55 110.45
CA GLN A 8 -77.64 20.42 111.57
C GLN A 8 -79.15 20.40 111.85
N LYS A 9 -79.97 19.79 110.98
CA LYS A 9 -81.44 19.76 111.14
C LYS A 9 -81.88 18.59 112.02
N ARG A 10 -82.55 18.89 113.14
CA ARG A 10 -83.02 17.88 114.13
C ARG A 10 -84.46 17.40 113.87
N ILE A 11 -85.19 18.03 112.94
CA ILE A 11 -86.57 17.66 112.58
C ILE A 11 -86.54 16.85 111.27
N PRO A 12 -87.04 15.60 111.26
CA PRO A 12 -87.01 14.74 110.08
C PRO A 12 -87.68 15.32 108.83
N GLN A 13 -88.73 16.13 109.00
CA GLN A 13 -89.44 16.80 107.89
C GLN A 13 -88.57 17.85 107.18
N GLU A 14 -87.88 18.70 107.95
CA GLU A 14 -87.01 19.75 107.39
C GLU A 14 -85.73 19.19 106.73
N LEU A 15 -85.28 18.01 107.20
CA LEU A 15 -84.18 17.26 106.59
C LEU A 15 -84.63 16.59 105.29
N TRP A 16 -85.84 16.02 105.27
CA TRP A 16 -86.46 15.46 104.07
C TRP A 16 -86.66 16.52 102.99
N GLU A 17 -87.18 17.71 103.34
CA GLU A 17 -87.34 18.83 102.39
C GLU A 17 -86.00 19.30 101.79
N MET A 18 -84.93 19.41 102.59
CA MET A 18 -83.59 19.75 102.09
C MET A 18 -82.99 18.66 101.20
N LEU A 19 -83.13 17.38 101.59
CA LEU A 19 -82.67 16.27 100.75
C LEU A 19 -83.45 16.21 99.44
N ASN A 20 -84.76 16.49 99.47
CA ASN A 20 -85.60 16.50 98.27
C ASN A 20 -85.24 17.69 97.36
N ALA A 21 -85.04 18.89 97.94
CA ALA A 21 -84.55 20.06 97.20
C ALA A 21 -83.14 19.80 96.61
N GLN A 22 -82.26 19.13 97.35
CA GLN A 22 -80.95 18.75 96.86
C GLN A 22 -81.02 17.66 95.78
N GLN A 23 -81.93 16.69 95.89
CA GLN A 23 -82.21 15.69 94.87
C GLN A 23 -82.69 16.34 93.57
N VAL A 24 -83.60 17.31 93.66
CA VAL A 24 -84.07 18.12 92.51
C VAL A 24 -82.92 18.91 91.89
N HIS A 25 -82.04 19.54 92.68
CA HIS A 25 -80.88 20.26 92.16
C HIS A 25 -79.84 19.31 91.51
N CYS A 26 -79.63 18.11 92.07
CA CYS A 26 -78.76 17.09 91.45
C CYS A 26 -79.35 16.62 90.12
N ALA A 27 -80.66 16.40 90.06
CA ALA A 27 -81.37 16.02 88.85
C ALA A 27 -81.22 17.10 87.76
N GLY A 28 -81.43 18.38 88.10
CA GLY A 28 -81.21 19.50 87.17
C GLY A 28 -79.76 19.58 86.66
N LEU A 29 -78.76 19.40 87.54
CA LEU A 29 -77.36 19.37 87.11
C LEU A 29 -77.05 18.16 86.20
N ILE A 30 -77.66 17.01 86.45
CA ILE A 30 -77.53 15.82 85.59
C ILE A 30 -78.22 16.08 84.25
N GLU A 31 -79.38 16.70 84.23
CA GLU A 31 -80.07 17.10 83.00
C GLU A 31 -79.22 18.08 82.18
N ASP A 32 -78.62 19.09 82.79
CA ASP A 32 -77.76 20.04 82.09
C ASP A 32 -76.46 19.40 81.60
N LYS A 33 -75.87 18.48 82.37
CA LYS A 33 -74.75 17.64 81.88
C LYS A 33 -75.17 16.76 80.72
N ASN A 34 -76.35 16.14 80.77
CA ASN A 34 -76.86 15.31 79.69
C ASN A 34 -77.16 16.15 78.43
N LYS A 35 -77.66 17.38 78.58
CA LYS A 35 -77.81 18.34 77.48
C LYS A 35 -76.45 18.69 76.87
N LEU A 36 -75.47 19.07 77.68
CA LEU A 36 -74.12 19.38 77.21
C LEU A 36 -73.45 18.18 76.53
N ILE A 37 -73.61 16.96 77.08
CA ILE A 37 -73.12 15.73 76.45
C ILE A 37 -73.80 15.54 75.10
N SER A 38 -75.11 15.79 74.99
CA SER A 38 -75.83 15.66 73.72
C SER A 38 -75.39 16.70 72.69
N GLU A 39 -75.12 17.94 73.11
CA GLU A 39 -74.58 19.01 72.27
C GLU A 39 -73.19 18.64 71.75
N LEU A 40 -72.28 18.22 72.64
CA LEU A 40 -70.93 17.77 72.26
C LEU A 40 -70.98 16.53 71.35
N GLN A 41 -71.91 15.61 71.57
CA GLN A 41 -72.12 14.46 70.67
C GLN A 41 -72.66 14.89 69.29
N GLN A 42 -73.53 15.89 69.22
CA GLN A 42 -74.01 16.45 67.96
C GLN A 42 -72.90 17.21 67.22
N GLU A 43 -72.10 18.00 67.93
CA GLU A 43 -70.94 18.68 67.36
C GLU A 43 -69.89 17.69 66.85
N LEU A 44 -69.61 16.63 67.62
CA LEU A 44 -68.71 15.56 67.19
C LEU A 44 -69.22 14.89 65.91
N LYS A 45 -70.50 14.51 65.87
CA LYS A 45 -71.12 13.94 64.65
C LYS A 45 -71.07 14.91 63.47
N ALA A 46 -71.33 16.19 63.70
CA ALA A 46 -71.28 17.21 62.64
C ALA A 46 -69.85 17.39 62.09
N LYS A 47 -68.83 17.33 62.96
CA LYS A 47 -67.43 17.35 62.55
C LYS A 47 -67.04 16.08 61.80
N ASP A 48 -67.45 14.91 62.29
CA ASP A 48 -67.21 13.62 61.61
C ASP A 48 -67.85 13.61 60.22
N ASP A 49 -69.09 14.10 60.08
CA ASP A 49 -69.77 14.25 58.79
C ASP A 49 -69.05 15.23 57.85
N GLN A 50 -68.48 16.32 58.40
CA GLN A 50 -67.64 17.25 57.63
C GLN A 50 -66.36 16.58 57.16
N TYR A 51 -65.64 15.88 58.03
CA TYR A 51 -64.43 15.14 57.67
C TYR A 51 -64.70 14.09 56.59
N VAL A 52 -65.80 13.33 56.70
CA VAL A 52 -66.19 12.35 55.67
C VAL A 52 -66.50 13.04 54.33
N LYS A 53 -67.15 14.19 54.34
CA LYS A 53 -67.40 14.97 53.11
C LYS A 53 -66.11 15.47 52.47
N ASP A 54 -65.17 15.96 53.27
CA ASP A 54 -63.89 16.45 52.76
C ASP A 54 -63.01 15.31 52.26
N LEU A 55 -63.00 14.15 52.92
CA LEU A 55 -62.35 12.94 52.40
C LEU A 55 -62.95 12.49 51.06
N LYS A 56 -64.27 12.56 50.89
CA LYS A 56 -64.93 12.26 49.61
C LYS A 56 -64.55 13.27 48.51
N LYS A 57 -64.46 14.56 48.84
CA LYS A 57 -63.99 15.58 47.89
C LYS A 57 -62.54 15.34 47.49
N GLN A 58 -61.65 15.14 48.47
CA GLN A 58 -60.24 14.81 48.22
C GLN A 58 -60.10 13.56 47.36
N SER A 59 -60.88 12.51 47.63
CA SER A 59 -60.92 11.32 46.79
C SER A 59 -61.35 11.63 45.36
N GLY A 60 -62.35 12.50 45.16
CA GLY A 60 -62.79 12.96 43.85
C GLY A 60 -61.70 13.76 43.11
N ASP A 61 -61.04 14.69 43.81
CA ASP A 61 -59.96 15.50 43.26
C ASP A 61 -58.75 14.64 42.85
N ILE A 62 -58.41 13.62 43.66
CA ILE A 62 -57.37 12.64 43.32
C ILE A 62 -57.76 11.83 42.08
N CYS A 63 -59.02 11.40 41.95
CA CYS A 63 -59.48 10.68 40.75
C CYS A 63 -59.36 11.55 39.50
N LEU A 64 -59.79 12.82 39.56
CA LEU A 64 -59.65 13.75 38.44
C LEU A 64 -58.18 14.02 38.08
N LEU A 65 -57.29 14.09 39.08
CA LEU A 65 -55.86 14.23 38.83
C LEU A 65 -55.30 12.99 38.11
N LEU A 66 -55.67 11.78 38.56
CA LEU A 66 -55.27 10.54 37.90
C LEU A 66 -55.76 10.47 36.46
N GLU A 67 -57.01 10.83 36.19
CA GLU A 67 -57.56 10.89 34.83
C GLU A 67 -56.76 11.84 33.93
N ARG A 68 -56.43 13.05 34.43
CA ARG A 68 -55.60 14.02 33.70
C ARG A 68 -54.18 13.50 33.46
N MET A 69 -53.58 12.84 34.45
CA MET A 69 -52.25 12.25 34.31
C MET A 69 -52.27 11.12 33.28
N GLU A 70 -53.31 10.27 33.28
CA GLU A 70 -53.49 9.24 32.26
C GLU A 70 -53.67 9.83 30.86
N GLU A 71 -54.44 10.92 30.72
CA GLU A 71 -54.59 11.63 29.45
C GLU A 71 -53.27 12.22 28.98
N GLN A 72 -52.48 12.82 29.88
CA GLN A 72 -51.14 13.31 29.55
C GLN A 72 -50.23 12.17 29.08
N VAL A 73 -50.21 11.03 29.78
CA VAL A 73 -49.43 9.86 29.37
C VAL A 73 -49.90 9.34 28.01
N LYS A 74 -51.22 9.25 27.77
CA LYS A 74 -51.79 8.82 26.48
C LYS A 74 -51.39 9.78 25.35
N ASN A 75 -51.43 11.09 25.60
CA ASN A 75 -51.05 12.10 24.62
C ASN A 75 -49.55 12.02 24.29
N VAL A 76 -48.69 11.91 25.31
CA VAL A 76 -47.24 11.75 25.13
C VAL A 76 -46.91 10.44 24.40
N MET A 77 -47.58 9.34 24.73
CA MET A 77 -47.42 8.09 23.99
C MET A 77 -47.87 8.21 22.53
N LYS A 78 -48.93 8.98 22.26
CA LYS A 78 -49.40 9.24 20.90
C LYS A 78 -48.40 10.07 20.11
N THR A 79 -47.84 11.13 20.70
CA THR A 79 -46.80 11.93 20.04
C THR A 79 -45.56 11.10 19.77
N PHE A 80 -45.08 10.29 20.74
CA PHE A 80 -43.94 9.40 20.49
C PHE A 80 -44.17 8.40 19.36
N ARG A 81 -45.38 7.82 19.24
CA ARG A 81 -45.72 6.96 18.10
C ARG A 81 -45.70 7.71 16.77
N GLN A 82 -46.16 8.97 16.75
CA GLN A 82 -46.13 9.80 15.55
C GLN A 82 -44.70 10.16 15.16
N GLU A 83 -43.86 10.55 16.11
CA GLU A 83 -42.44 10.82 15.87
C GLU A 83 -41.71 9.58 15.33
N LEU A 84 -41.98 8.41 15.90
CA LEU A 84 -41.43 7.14 15.37
C LEU A 84 -41.84 6.90 13.91
N GLN A 85 -43.13 7.12 13.57
CA GLN A 85 -43.59 7.00 12.18
C GLN A 85 -42.95 8.04 11.25
N HIS A 86 -42.69 9.25 11.74
CA HIS A 86 -42.00 10.27 10.95
C HIS A 86 -40.54 9.90 10.70
N ILE A 87 -39.86 9.37 11.71
CA ILE A 87 -38.49 8.86 11.61
C ILE A 87 -38.43 7.67 10.64
N GLU A 88 -39.35 6.71 10.74
CA GLU A 88 -39.43 5.57 9.82
C GLU A 88 -39.62 6.03 8.37
N LYS A 89 -40.57 6.95 8.12
CA LYS A 89 -40.79 7.51 6.78
C LYS A 89 -39.58 8.26 6.25
N ALA A 90 -38.86 9.00 7.09
CA ALA A 90 -37.63 9.68 6.68
C ALA A 90 -36.57 8.64 6.23
N PHE A 91 -36.38 7.56 6.99
CA PHE A 91 -35.48 6.48 6.60
C PHE A 91 -35.91 5.73 5.33
N GLU A 92 -37.22 5.55 5.12
CA GLU A 92 -37.74 4.98 3.87
C GLU A 92 -37.39 5.86 2.67
N VAL A 93 -37.60 7.17 2.78
CA VAL A 93 -37.24 8.13 1.71
C VAL A 93 -35.73 8.15 1.46
N GLU A 94 -34.90 8.22 2.52
CA GLU A 94 -33.44 8.15 2.38
C GLU A 94 -33.00 6.86 1.67
N ARG A 95 -33.63 5.72 2.01
CA ARG A 95 -33.37 4.44 1.36
C ARG A 95 -33.76 4.46 -0.12
N GLU A 96 -34.92 5.02 -0.46
CA GLU A 96 -35.35 5.18 -1.86
C GLU A 96 -34.41 6.09 -2.65
N GLU A 97 -33.98 7.21 -2.07
CA GLU A 97 -33.00 8.11 -2.68
C GLU A 97 -31.65 7.43 -2.91
N LEU A 98 -31.16 6.65 -1.94
CA LEU A 98 -29.94 5.87 -2.10
C LEU A 98 -30.08 4.81 -3.21
N LEU A 99 -31.20 4.09 -3.26
CA LEU A 99 -31.46 3.11 -4.31
C LEU A 99 -31.56 3.76 -5.70
N THR A 100 -32.26 4.89 -5.82
CA THR A 100 -32.37 5.61 -7.09
C THR A 100 -31.03 6.19 -7.53
N ASN A 101 -30.23 6.72 -6.61
CA ASN A 101 -28.87 7.20 -6.90
C ASN A 101 -27.94 6.07 -7.35
N ASN A 102 -27.98 4.92 -6.69
CA ASN A 102 -27.21 3.74 -7.10
C ASN A 102 -27.66 3.21 -8.45
N LYS A 103 -28.97 3.17 -8.72
CA LYS A 103 -29.52 2.79 -10.02
C LYS A 103 -29.06 3.75 -11.12
N LYS A 104 -29.12 5.06 -10.89
CA LYS A 104 -28.61 6.08 -11.84
C LYS A 104 -27.11 5.92 -12.11
N LYS A 105 -26.29 5.70 -11.08
CA LYS A 105 -24.85 5.45 -11.24
C LYS A 105 -24.60 4.20 -12.09
N TRP A 106 -25.36 3.13 -11.85
CA TRP A 106 -25.26 1.90 -12.62
C TRP A 106 -25.68 2.11 -14.09
N GLU A 107 -26.79 2.81 -14.33
CA GLU A 107 -27.26 3.16 -15.67
C GLU A 107 -26.24 4.03 -16.42
N GLN A 108 -25.63 5.01 -15.76
CA GLN A 108 -24.56 5.84 -16.34
C GLN A 108 -23.32 5.02 -16.69
N ALA A 109 -22.90 4.10 -15.80
CA ALA A 109 -21.77 3.21 -16.07
C ALA A 109 -22.06 2.28 -17.25
N LEU A 110 -23.28 1.74 -17.34
CA LEU A 110 -23.72 0.91 -18.46
C LEU A 110 -23.76 1.71 -19.77
N GLN A 111 -24.29 2.92 -19.75
CA GLN A 111 -24.29 3.81 -20.93
C GLN A 111 -22.87 4.15 -21.39
N ALA A 112 -21.96 4.46 -20.45
CA ALA A 112 -20.57 4.73 -20.77
C ALA A 112 -19.85 3.49 -21.34
N HIS A 113 -20.15 2.30 -20.83
CA HIS A 113 -19.66 1.04 -21.37
C HIS A 113 -20.15 0.83 -22.81
N ASN A 114 -21.46 0.94 -23.03
CA ASN A 114 -22.07 0.78 -24.36
C ASN A 114 -21.51 1.80 -25.35
N ALA A 115 -21.29 3.05 -24.95
CA ALA A 115 -20.69 4.08 -25.80
C ALA A 115 -19.25 3.70 -26.22
N LYS A 116 -18.43 3.22 -25.28
CA LYS A 116 -17.07 2.73 -25.59
C LYS A 116 -17.08 1.52 -26.52
N GLU A 117 -18.01 0.59 -26.32
CA GLU A 117 -18.18 -0.56 -27.22
C GLU A 117 -18.59 -0.11 -28.63
N LEU A 118 -19.52 0.86 -28.72
CA LEU A 118 -19.96 1.42 -29.99
C LEU A 118 -18.80 2.13 -30.71
N GLU A 119 -18.01 2.93 -30.00
CA GLU A 119 -16.80 3.55 -30.52
C GLU A 119 -15.77 2.52 -31.00
N TYR A 120 -15.55 1.45 -30.23
CA TYR A 120 -14.68 0.35 -30.64
C TYR A 120 -15.16 -0.31 -31.93
N LEU A 121 -16.47 -0.60 -32.04
CA LEU A 121 -17.07 -1.19 -33.23
C LEU A 121 -16.98 -0.23 -34.43
N MET A 122 -17.27 1.06 -34.25
CA MET A 122 -17.13 2.07 -35.31
C MET A 122 -15.68 2.17 -35.79
N ASN A 123 -14.71 2.16 -34.88
CA ASN A 123 -13.28 2.20 -35.24
C ASN A 123 -12.86 0.93 -35.98
N ARG A 124 -13.41 -0.23 -35.61
CA ARG A 124 -13.18 -1.49 -36.33
C ARG A 124 -13.77 -1.44 -37.74
N ILE A 125 -14.99 -0.93 -37.89
CA ILE A 125 -15.63 -0.75 -39.21
C ILE A 125 -14.80 0.20 -40.08
N LYS A 126 -14.38 1.36 -39.56
CA LYS A 126 -13.52 2.30 -40.30
C LYS A 126 -12.21 1.66 -40.79
N LYS A 127 -11.55 0.88 -39.93
CA LYS A 127 -10.34 0.14 -40.33
C LYS A 127 -10.62 -0.83 -41.48
N VAL A 128 -11.73 -1.58 -41.40
CA VAL A 128 -12.15 -2.49 -42.47
C VAL A 128 -12.43 -1.73 -43.76
N GLU A 129 -13.14 -0.60 -43.70
CA GLU A 129 -13.39 0.26 -44.87
C GLU A 129 -12.08 0.79 -45.48
N ASP A 130 -11.11 1.18 -44.66
CA ASP A 130 -9.83 1.67 -45.14
C ASP A 130 -8.99 0.56 -45.79
N HIS A 131 -9.04 -0.67 -45.25
CA HIS A 131 -8.45 -1.85 -45.89
C HIS A 131 -9.15 -2.19 -47.21
N GLU A 132 -10.47 -2.06 -47.29
CA GLU A 132 -11.22 -2.26 -48.54
C GLU A 132 -10.84 -1.21 -49.59
N LYS A 133 -10.71 0.06 -49.19
CA LYS A 133 -10.21 1.13 -50.08
C LYS A 133 -8.79 0.84 -50.56
N GLN A 134 -7.90 0.36 -49.69
CA GLN A 134 -6.53 -0.02 -50.05
C GLN A 134 -6.52 -1.19 -51.06
N LEU A 135 -7.33 -2.23 -50.81
CA LEU A 135 -7.49 -3.35 -51.74
C LEU A 135 -8.02 -2.90 -53.09
N ASN A 136 -9.02 -2.01 -53.12
CA ASN A 136 -9.55 -1.48 -54.37
C ASN A 136 -8.52 -0.63 -55.12
N LYS A 137 -7.72 0.19 -54.42
CA LYS A 137 -6.60 0.92 -55.03
C LYS A 137 -5.56 -0.03 -55.64
N GLN A 138 -5.21 -1.10 -54.93
CA GLN A 138 -4.27 -2.10 -55.43
C GLN A 138 -4.83 -2.79 -56.68
N ARG A 139 -6.12 -3.20 -56.66
CA ARG A 139 -6.78 -3.79 -57.83
C ARG A 139 -6.74 -2.87 -59.05
N ILE A 140 -6.98 -1.57 -58.86
CA ILE A 140 -6.89 -0.58 -59.94
C ILE A 140 -5.46 -0.48 -60.46
N TRP A 141 -4.47 -0.39 -59.56
CA TRP A 141 -3.04 -0.38 -59.92
C TRP A 141 -2.65 -1.62 -60.73
N ASP A 142 -3.03 -2.82 -60.27
CA ASP A 142 -2.74 -4.07 -60.96
C ASP A 142 -3.40 -4.11 -62.36
N CYS A 143 -4.62 -3.57 -62.49
CA CYS A 143 -5.30 -3.44 -63.79
C CYS A 143 -4.62 -2.45 -64.72
N GLU A 144 -4.15 -1.31 -64.20
CA GLU A 144 -3.42 -0.30 -64.96
C GLU A 144 -2.05 -0.82 -65.42
N GLU A 145 -1.33 -1.54 -64.56
CA GLU A 145 -0.07 -2.21 -64.91
C GLU A 145 -0.29 -3.26 -65.99
N TYR A 146 -1.30 -4.11 -65.83
CA TYR A 146 -1.68 -5.09 -66.83
C TYR A 146 -2.01 -4.43 -68.18
N ASN A 147 -2.82 -3.37 -68.18
CA ASN A 147 -3.15 -2.62 -69.39
C ASN A 147 -1.90 -1.98 -70.01
N THR A 148 -0.99 -1.46 -69.20
CA THR A 148 0.27 -0.87 -69.67
C THR A 148 1.16 -1.92 -70.33
N ILE A 149 1.29 -3.10 -69.72
CA ILE A 149 2.05 -4.22 -70.28
C ILE A 149 1.38 -4.73 -71.56
N LYS A 150 0.06 -4.86 -71.57
CA LYS A 150 -0.73 -5.26 -72.74
C LYS A 150 -0.49 -4.29 -73.91
N ILE A 151 -0.58 -2.98 -73.68
CA ILE A 151 -0.33 -1.96 -74.69
C ILE A 151 1.11 -2.04 -75.22
N LYS A 152 2.10 -2.25 -74.35
CA LYS A 152 3.51 -2.42 -74.77
C LYS A 152 3.68 -3.64 -75.67
N LEU A 153 3.11 -4.78 -75.28
CA LEU A 153 3.17 -6.01 -76.08
C LEU A 153 2.44 -5.85 -77.42
N GLU A 154 1.27 -5.21 -77.43
CA GLU A 154 0.55 -4.88 -78.67
C GLU A 154 1.35 -3.94 -79.57
N GLN A 155 2.03 -2.94 -79.00
CA GLN A 155 2.94 -2.05 -79.72
C GLN A 155 4.13 -2.82 -80.30
N ASP A 156 4.75 -3.71 -79.52
CA ASP A 156 5.86 -4.54 -79.99
C ASP A 156 5.42 -5.47 -81.13
N VAL A 157 4.24 -6.08 -81.02
CA VAL A 157 3.64 -6.87 -82.12
C VAL A 157 3.43 -6.00 -83.36
N GLN A 158 2.86 -4.79 -83.22
CA GLN A 158 2.69 -3.86 -84.35
C GLN A 158 4.02 -3.45 -84.98
N ILE A 159 5.05 -3.18 -84.16
CA ILE A 159 6.39 -2.83 -84.65
C ILE A 159 6.99 -4.02 -85.42
N LEU A 160 6.86 -5.25 -84.91
CA LEU A 160 7.34 -6.45 -85.58
C LEU A 160 6.59 -6.69 -86.91
N GLU A 161 5.28 -6.49 -86.93
CA GLU A 161 4.49 -6.54 -88.16
C GLU A 161 4.94 -5.48 -89.17
N GLN A 162 5.16 -4.25 -88.72
CA GLN A 162 5.70 -3.17 -89.55
C GLN A 162 7.10 -3.50 -90.05
N GLN A 163 7.99 -4.03 -89.23
CA GLN A 163 9.33 -4.45 -89.63
C GLN A 163 9.26 -5.57 -90.67
N LEU A 164 8.33 -6.51 -90.53
CA LEU A 164 8.12 -7.59 -91.49
C LEU A 164 7.58 -7.05 -92.83
N GLN A 165 6.68 -6.08 -92.80
CA GLN A 165 6.19 -5.38 -94.00
C GLN A 165 7.28 -4.50 -94.64
N GLN A 166 8.05 -3.76 -93.84
CA GLN A 166 9.19 -2.97 -94.29
C GLN A 166 10.25 -3.88 -94.89
N MET A 167 10.53 -5.04 -94.28
CA MET A 167 11.45 -6.04 -94.81
C MET A 167 10.96 -6.54 -96.17
N LYS A 168 9.68 -6.95 -96.29
CA LYS A 168 9.06 -7.32 -97.58
C LYS A 168 9.18 -6.21 -98.62
N ALA A 169 8.89 -4.97 -98.25
CA ALA A 169 9.02 -3.81 -99.13
C ALA A 169 10.50 -3.51 -99.49
N THR A 170 11.45 -3.68 -98.56
CA THR A 170 12.88 -3.50 -98.85
C THR A 170 13.43 -4.62 -99.71
N TYR A 171 12.89 -5.84 -99.65
CA TYR A 171 13.28 -6.88 -100.61
C TYR A 171 12.77 -6.55 -102.01
N GLN A 172 11.52 -6.07 -102.14
CA GLN A 172 11.00 -5.54 -103.40
C GLN A 172 11.77 -4.31 -103.88
N LEU A 173 12.16 -3.42 -102.96
CA LEU A 173 12.86 -2.18 -103.26
C LEU A 173 14.38 -2.38 -103.39
N ASN A 174 14.97 -3.47 -102.91
CA ASN A 174 16.34 -3.87 -103.22
C ASN A 174 16.42 -4.48 -104.62
N GLN A 175 15.35 -5.15 -105.02
CA GLN A 175 15.13 -5.54 -106.41
C GLN A 175 15.10 -4.29 -107.30
N GLU A 176 14.40 -3.21 -106.91
CA GLU A 176 14.39 -1.93 -107.63
C GLU A 176 15.60 -1.00 -107.36
N LYS A 177 16.30 -1.11 -106.21
CA LYS A 177 17.49 -0.31 -105.85
C LYS A 177 18.74 -0.78 -106.55
N LEU A 178 18.82 -2.02 -107.02
CA LEU A 178 19.87 -2.39 -107.96
C LEU A 178 19.72 -1.57 -109.25
N GLU A 179 18.48 -1.31 -109.70
CA GLU A 179 18.18 -0.37 -110.78
C GLU A 179 18.42 1.11 -110.40
N TYR A 180 18.14 1.53 -109.16
CA TYR A 180 18.18 2.94 -108.72
C TYR A 180 19.50 3.40 -108.04
N ASN A 181 20.34 2.51 -107.48
CA ASN A 181 21.60 2.86 -106.79
C ASN A 181 22.54 3.72 -107.65
N PHE A 182 22.46 3.58 -108.97
CA PHE A 182 23.19 4.38 -109.95
C PHE A 182 22.76 5.86 -109.97
N GLN A 183 21.50 6.17 -109.66
CA GLN A 183 20.97 7.54 -109.62
C GLN A 183 21.10 8.21 -108.23
N VAL A 184 21.26 7.42 -107.17
CA VAL A 184 21.20 7.87 -105.76
C VAL A 184 22.50 8.47 -105.22
N LEU A 185 23.67 8.06 -105.73
CA LEU A 185 24.95 8.63 -105.28
C LEU A 185 25.00 10.17 -105.40
N LYS A 186 24.25 10.73 -106.35
CA LYS A 186 24.15 12.18 -106.57
C LYS A 186 23.16 12.91 -105.64
N LYS A 187 22.19 12.19 -105.03
CA LYS A 187 21.26 12.72 -104.02
C LYS A 187 21.71 12.45 -102.57
N ARG A 188 22.67 11.54 -102.36
CA ARG A 188 23.24 11.19 -101.04
C ARG A 188 23.91 12.34 -100.30
N ASP A 189 24.52 13.30 -101.00
CA ASP A 189 25.14 14.46 -100.35
C ASP A 189 24.10 15.48 -99.85
N GLU A 190 23.01 15.66 -100.58
CA GLU A 190 21.89 16.52 -100.18
C GLU A 190 21.11 15.90 -99.00
N GLU A 191 20.87 14.59 -99.02
CA GLU A 191 20.20 13.85 -97.94
C GLU A 191 21.03 13.78 -96.64
N SER A 192 22.37 13.73 -96.74
CA SER A 192 23.27 13.74 -95.58
C SER A 192 23.15 15.01 -94.74
N THR A 193 22.79 16.15 -95.34
CA THR A 193 22.54 17.41 -94.62
C THR A 193 21.20 17.39 -93.88
N VAL A 194 20.16 16.80 -94.48
CA VAL A 194 18.83 16.63 -93.86
C VAL A 194 18.91 15.64 -92.69
N ILE A 195 19.66 14.54 -92.82
CA ILE A 195 19.88 13.54 -91.76
C ILE A 195 20.58 14.15 -90.55
N LYS A 196 21.60 15.02 -90.74
CA LYS A 196 22.23 15.76 -89.63
C LYS A 196 21.24 16.65 -88.89
N SER A 197 20.32 17.30 -89.60
CA SER A 197 19.28 18.14 -88.97
C SER A 197 18.26 17.32 -88.17
N GLN A 198 17.95 16.10 -88.61
CA GLN A 198 17.05 15.17 -87.91
C GLN A 198 17.74 14.54 -86.69
N GLN A 199 19.02 14.19 -86.80
CA GLN A 199 19.82 13.72 -85.66
C GLN A 199 19.96 14.81 -84.58
N LYS A 200 20.17 16.08 -84.97
CA LYS A 200 20.23 17.21 -84.02
C LYS A 200 18.89 17.45 -83.31
N ARG A 201 17.76 17.28 -84.00
CA ARG A 201 16.41 17.29 -83.39
C ARG A 201 16.19 16.13 -82.42
N LYS A 202 16.64 14.93 -82.79
CA LYS A 202 16.57 13.75 -81.92
C LYS A 202 17.43 13.91 -80.66
N ILE A 203 18.62 14.49 -80.79
CA ILE A 203 19.49 14.83 -79.65
C ILE A 203 18.81 15.85 -78.73
N ASN A 204 18.20 16.91 -79.27
CA ASN A 204 17.48 17.89 -78.44
C ASN A 204 16.30 17.26 -77.71
N CYS A 205 15.51 16.41 -78.37
CA CYS A 205 14.41 15.69 -77.70
C CYS A 205 14.94 14.76 -76.59
N LEU A 206 16.05 14.06 -76.81
CA LEU A 206 16.70 13.25 -75.78
C LEU A 206 17.22 14.11 -74.63
N HIS A 207 17.74 15.30 -74.93
CA HIS A 207 18.20 16.26 -73.93
C HIS A 207 17.04 16.77 -73.06
N ASP A 208 15.88 17.06 -73.66
CA ASP A 208 14.67 17.46 -72.95
C ASP A 208 14.14 16.32 -72.06
N VAL A 209 14.16 15.08 -72.55
CA VAL A 209 13.84 13.89 -71.74
C VAL A 209 14.80 13.75 -70.56
N LEU A 210 16.10 13.94 -70.78
CA LEU A 210 17.12 13.89 -69.74
C LEU A 210 16.90 14.99 -68.69
N ASN A 211 16.59 16.21 -69.11
CA ASN A 211 16.27 17.32 -68.22
C ASN A 211 14.97 17.08 -67.43
N ASN A 212 13.95 16.48 -68.05
CA ASN A 212 12.73 16.07 -67.37
C ASN A 212 13.00 14.98 -66.32
N LEU A 213 13.84 13.98 -66.63
CA LEU A 213 14.25 12.96 -65.67
C LEU A 213 15.06 13.55 -64.52
N ARG A 214 15.99 14.48 -64.80
CA ARG A 214 16.72 15.23 -63.76
C ARG A 214 15.78 16.03 -62.87
N SER A 215 14.77 16.70 -63.44
CA SER A 215 13.76 17.43 -62.66
C SER A 215 12.94 16.50 -61.77
N LYS A 216 12.50 15.33 -62.27
CA LYS A 216 11.81 14.31 -61.47
C LYS A 216 12.69 13.77 -60.35
N TYR A 217 13.95 13.45 -60.64
CA TYR A 217 14.92 13.00 -59.65
C TYR A 217 15.14 14.06 -58.56
N ASN A 218 15.34 15.32 -58.93
CA ASN A 218 15.49 16.42 -57.97
C ASN A 218 14.23 16.62 -57.10
N LYS A 219 13.02 16.40 -57.65
CA LYS A 219 11.78 16.42 -56.87
C LYS A 219 11.73 15.28 -55.86
N GLN A 220 12.08 14.05 -56.26
CA GLN A 220 12.14 12.90 -55.34
C GLN A 220 13.17 13.11 -54.23
N VAL A 221 14.36 13.63 -54.57
CA VAL A 221 15.40 13.95 -53.57
C VAL A 221 14.89 14.98 -52.56
N LYS A 222 14.18 16.02 -53.01
CA LYS A 222 13.57 17.00 -52.10
C LYS A 222 12.50 16.38 -51.20
N GLN A 223 11.62 15.54 -51.75
CA GLN A 223 10.61 14.81 -50.98
C GLN A 223 11.25 13.94 -49.89
N PHE A 224 12.26 13.13 -50.24
CA PHE A 224 12.97 12.32 -49.26
C PHE A 224 13.71 13.16 -48.22
N GLN A 225 14.24 14.33 -48.58
CA GLN A 225 14.85 15.24 -47.62
C GLN A 225 13.82 15.82 -46.64
N GLU A 226 12.65 16.23 -47.12
CA GLU A 226 11.55 16.74 -46.28
C GLU A 226 10.99 15.65 -45.36
N GLU A 227 10.78 14.43 -45.86
CA GLU A 227 10.36 13.27 -45.07
C GLU A 227 11.39 12.89 -44.00
N ASN A 228 12.68 12.87 -44.35
CA ASN A 228 13.72 12.59 -43.37
C ASN A 228 13.78 13.69 -42.28
N GLN A 229 13.59 14.96 -42.66
CA GLN A 229 13.55 16.06 -41.69
C GLN A 229 12.33 15.96 -40.77
N SER A 230 11.15 15.65 -41.30
CA SER A 230 9.93 15.47 -40.50
C SER A 230 10.07 14.29 -39.54
N LEU A 231 10.49 13.11 -40.03
CA LEU A 231 10.73 11.92 -39.22
C LEU A 231 11.80 12.16 -38.14
N THR A 232 12.86 12.88 -38.47
CA THR A 232 13.90 13.23 -37.48
C THR A 232 13.36 14.18 -36.40
N SER A 233 12.50 15.13 -36.76
CA SER A 233 11.89 16.04 -35.78
C SER A 233 10.89 15.31 -34.88
N ASP A 234 10.09 14.39 -35.43
CA ASP A 234 9.18 13.52 -34.69
C ASP A 234 9.95 12.56 -33.76
N TYR A 235 11.04 11.96 -34.24
CA TYR A 235 11.92 11.12 -33.42
C TYR A 235 12.51 11.92 -32.25
N LYS A 236 13.05 13.12 -32.50
CA LYS A 236 13.57 13.99 -31.44
C LYS A 236 12.48 14.35 -30.42
N ARG A 237 11.26 14.65 -30.87
CA ARG A 237 10.11 14.92 -29.99
C ARG A 237 9.78 13.70 -29.12
N LEU A 238 9.70 12.52 -29.71
CA LEU A 238 9.40 11.28 -28.98
C LEU A 238 10.48 10.94 -27.95
N VAL A 239 11.75 11.13 -28.30
CA VAL A 239 12.88 10.93 -27.37
C VAL A 239 12.83 11.93 -26.22
N MET A 240 12.48 13.19 -26.47
CA MET A 240 12.29 14.18 -25.39
C MET A 240 11.14 13.79 -24.47
N GLN A 241 9.98 13.39 -25.02
CA GLN A 241 8.84 12.91 -24.23
C GLN A 241 9.19 11.67 -23.40
N PHE A 242 9.96 10.73 -23.96
CA PHE A 242 10.43 9.56 -23.22
C PHE A 242 11.38 9.93 -22.07
N LYS A 243 12.30 10.88 -22.29
CA LYS A 243 13.18 11.40 -21.25
C LYS A 243 12.41 12.12 -20.14
N GLU A 244 11.42 12.92 -20.50
CA GLU A 244 10.53 13.60 -19.55
C GLU A 244 9.72 12.58 -18.74
N MET A 245 9.16 11.56 -19.39
CA MET A 245 8.47 10.46 -18.72
C MET A 245 9.40 9.72 -17.75
N GLN A 246 10.63 9.43 -18.15
CA GLN A 246 11.60 8.75 -17.28
C GLN A 246 12.00 9.63 -16.07
N LYS A 247 12.18 10.94 -16.28
CA LYS A 247 12.41 11.90 -15.18
C LYS A 247 11.21 11.96 -14.23
N ALA A 248 9.99 12.03 -14.77
CA ALA A 248 8.76 12.01 -13.99
C ALA A 248 8.63 10.71 -13.19
N MET A 249 8.89 9.54 -13.79
CA MET A 249 8.88 8.26 -13.08
C MET A 249 9.87 8.21 -11.91
N ARG A 250 11.10 8.70 -12.09
CA ARG A 250 12.08 8.77 -10.99
C ARG A 250 11.63 9.75 -9.90
N HIS A 251 11.10 10.90 -10.30
CA HIS A 251 10.60 11.90 -9.38
C HIS A 251 9.41 11.36 -8.56
N PHE A 252 8.45 10.68 -9.20
CA PHE A 252 7.35 10.02 -8.51
C PHE A 252 7.85 8.93 -7.57
N ALA A 253 8.75 8.05 -8.00
CA ALA A 253 9.31 7.03 -7.11
C ALA A 253 9.97 7.64 -5.86
N LEU A 254 10.75 8.72 -6.03
CA LEU A 254 11.37 9.41 -4.89
C LEU A 254 10.35 10.10 -3.98
N ILE A 255 9.26 10.66 -4.52
CA ILE A 255 8.20 11.28 -3.73
C ILE A 255 7.41 10.20 -2.99
N ASP A 256 7.05 9.12 -3.67
CA ASP A 256 6.28 8.01 -3.11
C ASP A 256 7.06 7.35 -1.95
N ASP A 257 8.38 7.14 -2.13
CA ASP A 257 9.26 6.61 -1.07
C ASP A 257 9.34 7.54 0.15
N LYS A 258 9.43 8.87 -0.09
CA LYS A 258 9.43 9.86 0.99
C LYS A 258 8.10 9.90 1.73
N GLN A 259 6.99 9.99 1.00
CA GLN A 259 5.65 10.00 1.58
C GLN A 259 5.40 8.71 2.36
N PHE A 260 5.80 7.56 1.83
CA PHE A 260 5.71 6.29 2.53
C PHE A 260 6.53 6.30 3.83
N ARG A 261 7.77 6.78 3.79
CA ARG A 261 8.63 6.87 4.98
C ARG A 261 8.04 7.82 6.03
N GLU A 262 7.53 8.97 5.62
CA GLU A 262 6.89 9.95 6.51
C GLU A 262 5.64 9.36 7.19
N ILE A 263 4.76 8.73 6.41
CA ILE A 263 3.55 8.07 6.94
C ILE A 263 3.92 6.93 7.90
N TRP A 264 4.93 6.14 7.55
CA TRP A 264 5.39 5.06 8.41
C TRP A 264 5.90 5.58 9.75
N LEU A 265 6.77 6.60 9.73
CA LEU A 265 7.34 7.18 10.95
C LEU A 265 6.25 7.79 11.84
N MET A 266 5.32 8.54 11.26
CA MET A 266 4.17 9.10 11.99
C MET A 266 3.36 7.99 12.68
N ASN A 267 2.98 6.95 11.95
CA ASN A 267 2.19 5.84 12.53
C ASN A 267 2.99 5.07 13.59
N GLU A 268 4.30 4.90 13.39
CA GLU A 268 5.17 4.23 14.34
C GLU A 268 5.33 5.03 15.64
N GLU A 269 5.47 6.35 15.54
CA GLU A 269 5.48 7.27 16.68
C GLU A 269 4.16 7.20 17.45
N GLU A 270 3.02 7.29 16.76
CA GLU A 270 1.69 7.17 17.38
C GLU A 270 1.51 5.85 18.15
N VAL A 271 1.94 4.73 17.55
CA VAL A 271 1.85 3.41 18.20
C VAL A 271 2.81 3.32 19.39
N LYS A 272 4.02 3.87 19.30
CA LYS A 272 4.95 3.93 20.44
C LYS A 272 4.43 4.80 21.57
N ASP A 273 3.74 5.90 21.27
CA ASP A 273 3.08 6.76 22.26
C ASP A 273 1.87 6.08 22.92
N LEU A 274 1.14 5.24 22.18
CA LEU A 274 0.10 4.39 22.77
C LEU A 274 0.70 3.32 23.68
N ILE A 275 1.80 2.69 23.25
CA ILE A 275 2.52 1.69 24.04
C ILE A 275 3.09 2.30 25.32
N SER A 276 3.70 3.48 25.26
CA SER A 276 4.26 4.16 26.44
C SER A 276 3.16 4.47 27.46
N ARG A 277 2.01 4.98 27.01
CA ARG A 277 0.82 5.18 27.86
C ARG A 277 0.32 3.87 28.46
N ALA A 278 0.29 2.80 27.67
CA ALA A 278 -0.15 1.49 28.16
C ALA A 278 0.82 0.94 29.23
N PHE A 279 2.13 1.12 29.06
CA PHE A 279 3.14 0.79 30.08
C PHE A 279 3.05 1.68 31.32
N ASP A 280 2.72 2.96 31.18
CA ASP A 280 2.50 3.84 32.33
C ASP A 280 1.30 3.38 33.16
N VAL A 281 0.20 2.99 32.50
CA VAL A 281 -0.97 2.40 33.16
C VAL A 281 -0.61 1.08 33.83
N ASP A 282 0.11 0.20 33.12
CA ASP A 282 0.55 -1.07 33.67
C ASP A 282 1.43 -0.90 34.90
N ARG A 283 2.36 0.07 34.85
CA ARG A 283 3.22 0.46 35.98
C ARG A 283 2.36 0.90 37.16
N ILE A 284 1.40 1.80 36.95
CA ILE A 284 0.51 2.31 38.02
C ILE A 284 -0.32 1.18 38.64
N ILE A 285 -0.85 0.26 37.84
CA ILE A 285 -1.62 -0.89 38.34
C ILE A 285 -0.72 -1.80 39.19
N HIS A 286 0.47 -2.14 38.68
CA HIS A 286 1.41 -2.99 39.38
C HIS A 286 1.92 -2.36 40.69
N THR A 287 2.30 -1.07 40.68
CA THR A 287 2.86 -0.41 41.86
C THR A 287 1.81 -0.03 42.88
N HIS A 288 0.67 0.56 42.46
CA HIS A 288 -0.33 1.10 43.40
C HIS A 288 -1.40 0.10 43.82
N HIS A 289 -1.88 -0.76 42.90
CA HIS A 289 -2.98 -1.67 43.22
C HIS A 289 -2.48 -3.05 43.66
N LEU A 290 -1.45 -3.59 43.01
CA LEU A 290 -0.89 -4.90 43.34
C LEU A 290 0.25 -4.83 44.37
N GLY A 291 0.93 -3.69 44.49
CA GLY A 291 2.11 -3.53 45.35
C GLY A 291 3.32 -4.34 44.89
N LEU A 292 3.37 -4.70 43.60
CA LEU A 292 4.45 -5.50 43.00
C LEU A 292 5.46 -4.59 42.28
N PRO A 293 6.75 -4.96 42.26
CA PRO A 293 7.75 -4.23 41.49
C PRO A 293 7.48 -4.40 39.99
N TRP A 294 7.39 -3.28 39.26
CA TRP A 294 7.20 -3.26 37.81
C TRP A 294 8.55 -3.15 37.08
N THR A 295 8.75 -3.97 36.06
CA THR A 295 9.94 -3.96 35.20
C THR A 295 9.55 -3.70 33.75
N ALA A 296 10.19 -2.72 33.11
CA ALA A 296 9.94 -2.40 31.71
C ALA A 296 10.38 -3.58 30.80
N PRO A 297 9.49 -4.11 29.95
CA PRO A 297 9.86 -5.14 28.98
C PRO A 297 10.80 -4.58 27.90
N ASP A 298 11.97 -5.19 27.69
CA ASP A 298 12.89 -4.81 26.60
C ASP A 298 12.56 -5.59 25.32
N PHE A 299 11.79 -4.96 24.43
CA PHE A 299 11.46 -5.53 23.13
C PHE A 299 12.36 -4.95 22.02
N TRP A 300 12.95 -5.83 21.21
CA TRP A 300 13.85 -5.44 20.10
C TRP A 300 13.20 -4.48 19.10
N PHE A 301 11.88 -4.59 18.90
CA PHE A 301 11.14 -3.77 17.95
C PHE A 301 10.91 -2.32 18.41
N LEU A 302 10.98 -2.04 19.72
CA LEU A 302 10.86 -0.67 20.24
C LEU A 302 12.08 0.20 19.90
N LYS A 303 13.24 -0.44 19.66
CA LYS A 303 14.49 0.21 19.28
C LYS A 303 14.58 0.51 17.78
N ASN A 304 13.72 -0.09 16.96
CA ASN A 304 13.70 0.16 15.52
C ASN A 304 13.15 1.56 15.22
N VAL A 305 13.60 2.19 14.12
CA VAL A 305 13.05 3.45 13.61
C VAL A 305 12.88 3.36 12.10
N GLY A 306 11.63 3.22 11.67
CA GLY A 306 11.22 3.17 10.28
C GLY A 306 11.11 1.77 9.67
N PRO A 307 10.81 1.72 8.36
CA PRO A 307 10.59 0.47 7.64
C PRO A 307 11.77 -0.50 7.75
N ILE A 308 11.46 -1.78 8.00
CA ILE A 308 12.45 -2.85 8.04
C ILE A 308 12.90 -3.09 6.59
N SER A 309 14.11 -2.66 6.25
CA SER A 309 14.77 -3.07 5.01
C SER A 309 15.85 -4.07 5.36
N GLN A 310 15.82 -5.27 4.76
CA GLN A 310 17.04 -6.07 4.68
C GLN A 310 18.09 -5.28 3.89
N GLN A 311 19.36 -5.44 4.28
CA GLN A 311 20.49 -4.88 3.56
C GLN A 311 20.34 -5.23 2.07
N GLN A 312 20.34 -4.18 1.24
CA GLN A 312 20.30 -4.32 -0.21
C GLN A 312 21.49 -5.20 -0.62
N GLN A 313 21.25 -6.27 -1.38
CA GLN A 313 22.33 -6.93 -2.13
C GLN A 313 22.91 -5.87 -3.08
N LYS A 314 24.17 -5.50 -2.85
CA LYS A 314 24.87 -4.53 -3.70
C LYS A 314 25.05 -5.15 -5.10
N SER A 315 24.83 -4.36 -6.13
CA SER A 315 25.12 -4.78 -7.51
C SER A 315 26.63 -4.95 -7.69
N ALA A 316 27.06 -5.92 -8.51
CA ALA A 316 28.48 -6.15 -8.82
C ALA A 316 29.19 -4.88 -9.34
N THR A 317 28.46 -3.96 -9.97
CA THR A 317 28.96 -2.66 -10.44
C THR A 317 29.23 -1.66 -9.30
N GLN A 318 28.43 -1.68 -8.23
CA GLN A 318 28.63 -0.82 -7.05
C GLN A 318 29.82 -1.29 -6.20
N ILE A 319 30.04 -2.62 -6.12
CA ILE A 319 31.20 -3.20 -5.45
C ILE A 319 32.48 -2.88 -6.22
N LEU A 320 32.43 -2.90 -7.55
CA LEU A 320 33.57 -2.57 -8.40
C LEU A 320 33.96 -1.09 -8.29
N GLU A 321 32.99 -0.19 -8.13
CA GLU A 321 33.21 1.23 -7.89
C GLU A 321 33.85 1.47 -6.50
N GLU A 322 33.38 0.79 -5.45
CA GLU A 322 34.01 0.84 -4.11
C GLU A 322 35.47 0.31 -4.14
N VAL A 323 35.74 -0.82 -4.81
CA VAL A 323 37.09 -1.43 -4.90
C VAL A 323 38.06 -0.60 -5.77
N LEU A 324 37.55 0.15 -6.74
CA LEU A 324 38.35 1.05 -7.58
C LEU A 324 38.54 2.44 -6.96
N MET A 325 37.63 2.92 -6.12
CA MET A 325 37.78 4.20 -5.40
C MET A 325 38.82 4.12 -4.27
N GLU A 326 38.98 2.96 -3.62
CA GLU A 326 40.11 2.68 -2.72
C GLU A 326 41.50 2.75 -3.42
N ALA A 327 41.54 2.89 -4.76
CA ALA A 327 42.77 3.09 -5.52
C ALA A 327 43.39 4.48 -5.40
N GLU A 328 42.59 5.50 -5.11
CA GLU A 328 43.09 6.88 -5.10
C GLU A 328 43.64 7.29 -3.74
N GLU A 329 43.27 6.60 -2.66
CA GLU A 329 43.77 6.88 -1.30
C GLU A 329 45.04 6.08 -0.92
N GLU A 330 45.34 4.91 -1.53
CA GLU A 330 46.61 4.17 -1.29
C GLU A 330 47.83 4.76 -2.05
N GLY A 331 47.81 6.06 -2.38
CA GLY A 331 48.92 6.77 -3.04
C GLY A 331 49.95 7.37 -2.07
N ALA A 332 49.68 7.39 -0.76
CA ALA A 332 50.61 7.92 0.23
C ALA A 332 50.50 7.14 1.55
N GLU A 333 51.67 6.79 2.08
CA GLU A 333 51.93 6.22 3.41
C GLU A 333 51.91 4.69 3.54
N GLU A 334 53.07 4.09 3.27
CA GLU A 334 53.55 2.92 4.01
C GLU A 334 53.76 3.31 5.49
N ALA A 335 52.82 2.96 6.37
CA ALA A 335 53.06 2.39 7.70
C ALA A 335 51.82 2.47 8.61
N ALA A 336 51.45 1.30 9.12
CA ALA A 336 50.72 1.05 10.36
C ALA A 336 49.18 1.24 10.41
N SER A 337 48.59 0.24 11.07
CA SER A 337 47.20 0.05 11.53
C SER A 337 46.14 -0.31 10.49
N GLU A 338 45.80 -1.60 10.48
CA GLU A 338 44.52 -2.14 10.00
C GLU A 338 43.34 -1.40 10.67
N PRO A 339 42.36 -0.89 9.92
CA PRO A 339 41.01 -0.76 10.41
C PRO A 339 40.20 -1.98 9.97
N GLU A 340 39.52 -2.60 10.95
CA GLU A 340 38.62 -3.75 10.75
C GLU A 340 37.61 -3.50 9.62
N SER A 341 37.83 -4.20 8.50
CA SER A 341 36.89 -4.32 7.40
C SER A 341 35.65 -5.08 7.86
N TYR A 342 34.55 -4.35 8.10
CA TYR A 342 33.24 -4.92 8.38
C TYR A 342 32.55 -5.33 7.07
N LEU A 343 33.20 -6.24 6.33
CA LEU A 343 32.62 -6.97 5.20
C LEU A 343 33.05 -8.43 5.40
N ASP A 344 32.08 -9.30 5.67
CA ASP A 344 32.27 -10.76 5.75
C ASP A 344 32.62 -11.31 4.36
N LEU A 345 33.85 -11.06 3.92
CA LEU A 345 34.48 -11.72 2.78
C LEU A 345 34.84 -13.15 3.19
N PRO A 346 34.55 -14.18 2.37
CA PRO A 346 35.07 -15.51 2.57
C PRO A 346 36.61 -15.46 2.62
N LYS A 347 37.19 -15.95 3.73
CA LYS A 347 38.60 -15.89 4.18
C LYS A 347 39.69 -16.46 3.23
N GLN A 348 39.57 -16.38 1.91
CA GLN A 348 40.52 -17.01 0.98
C GLN A 348 41.08 -16.15 -0.15
N VAL A 349 40.62 -14.91 -0.36
CA VAL A 349 41.16 -14.07 -1.45
C VAL A 349 41.39 -12.63 -0.98
N SER A 350 42.62 -12.11 -1.12
CA SER A 350 42.91 -10.71 -0.77
C SER A 350 42.35 -9.77 -1.83
N ALA A 351 41.82 -8.61 -1.41
CA ALA A 351 41.30 -7.58 -2.33
C ALA A 351 42.35 -7.16 -3.39
N LYS A 352 43.64 -7.17 -3.03
CA LYS A 352 44.76 -6.88 -3.94
C LYS A 352 44.93 -7.95 -5.03
N THR A 353 44.66 -9.23 -4.73
CA THR A 353 44.63 -10.32 -5.73
C THR A 353 43.43 -10.22 -6.66
N THR A 354 42.24 -9.96 -6.11
CA THR A 354 41.00 -9.79 -6.89
C THR A 354 41.15 -8.66 -7.91
N ARG A 355 41.75 -7.53 -7.49
CA ARG A 355 42.03 -6.38 -8.34
C ARG A 355 43.00 -6.68 -9.49
N LYS A 356 44.09 -7.40 -9.22
CA LYS A 356 45.05 -7.79 -10.28
C LYS A 356 44.40 -8.70 -11.32
N ILE A 357 43.55 -9.64 -10.89
CA ILE A 357 42.81 -10.52 -11.79
C ILE A 357 41.84 -9.71 -12.65
N LEU A 358 41.10 -8.77 -12.06
CA LEU A 358 40.17 -7.89 -12.78
C LEU A 358 40.89 -6.99 -13.81
N MET A 359 42.02 -6.39 -13.46
CA MET A 359 42.82 -5.60 -14.41
C MET A 359 43.35 -6.44 -15.57
N LEU A 360 43.88 -7.64 -15.30
CA LEU A 360 44.32 -8.57 -16.34
C LEU A 360 43.17 -8.97 -17.27
N LEU A 361 41.97 -9.10 -16.70
CA LEU A 361 40.77 -9.39 -17.48
C LEU A 361 40.40 -8.21 -18.39
N CYS A 362 40.56 -6.96 -17.95
CA CYS A 362 40.35 -5.79 -18.81
C CYS A 362 41.31 -5.72 -20.01
N ASP A 363 42.57 -6.08 -19.79
CA ASP A 363 43.62 -5.96 -20.80
C ASP A 363 43.48 -7.05 -21.87
N GLU A 364 43.21 -8.29 -21.45
CA GLU A 364 43.19 -9.46 -22.34
C GLU A 364 41.81 -9.74 -22.96
N SER A 365 40.72 -9.33 -22.32
CA SER A 365 39.35 -9.60 -22.82
C SER A 365 38.76 -8.48 -23.69
N GLY A 366 39.62 -7.68 -24.33
CA GLY A 366 39.21 -6.64 -25.29
C GLY A 366 38.41 -7.17 -26.49
N PHE A 367 38.46 -8.47 -26.78
CA PHE A 367 37.65 -9.12 -27.82
C PHE A 367 36.15 -9.17 -27.48
N LEU A 368 35.78 -9.10 -26.19
CA LEU A 368 34.38 -9.09 -25.73
C LEU A 368 33.75 -7.69 -25.80
N VAL A 369 34.55 -6.65 -26.01
CA VAL A 369 34.12 -5.26 -26.02
C VAL A 369 33.91 -4.77 -27.45
N GLU A 370 32.77 -4.13 -27.74
CA GLU A 370 32.49 -3.60 -29.07
C GLU A 370 33.52 -2.53 -29.49
N ARG A 371 34.04 -2.62 -30.72
CA ARG A 371 35.08 -1.71 -31.26
C ARG A 371 34.69 -0.23 -31.20
N LYS A 372 33.39 0.07 -31.28
CA LYS A 372 32.86 1.43 -31.15
C LYS A 372 32.99 1.95 -29.71
N LEU A 373 32.78 1.10 -28.71
CA LEU A 373 32.98 1.45 -27.30
C LEU A 373 34.47 1.73 -27.03
N LEU A 374 35.37 0.91 -27.56
CA LEU A 374 36.82 1.14 -27.43
C LEU A 374 37.26 2.50 -28.01
N SER A 375 36.65 2.96 -29.12
CA SER A 375 36.95 4.29 -29.69
C SER A 375 36.45 5.46 -28.83
N LEU A 376 35.40 5.24 -28.03
CA LEU A 376 34.82 6.23 -27.12
C LEU A 376 35.53 6.27 -25.76
N LEU A 377 36.25 5.19 -25.40
CA LEU A 377 36.99 5.09 -24.13
C LEU A 377 38.41 5.67 -24.21
N LEU A 378 38.99 5.87 -25.41
CA LEU A 378 40.33 6.45 -25.60
C LEU A 378 40.56 7.83 -24.92
N PRO A 379 39.56 8.72 -24.78
CA PRO A 379 39.74 10.02 -24.13
C PRO A 379 39.57 10.04 -22.60
N LEU A 380 39.21 8.93 -21.95
CA LEU A 380 38.84 8.88 -20.52
C LEU A 380 39.99 8.42 -19.63
N ASP A 381 39.89 8.70 -18.33
CA ASP A 381 40.88 8.27 -17.34
C ASP A 381 40.92 6.75 -17.17
N LYS A 382 42.08 6.22 -16.78
CA LYS A 382 42.33 4.77 -16.78
C LYS A 382 41.37 4.00 -15.85
N SER A 383 41.03 4.54 -14.69
CA SER A 383 40.08 3.95 -13.72
C SER A 383 38.67 3.86 -14.31
N GLU A 384 38.17 4.95 -14.91
CA GLU A 384 36.87 5.00 -15.59
C GLU A 384 36.83 4.05 -16.81
N CYS A 385 37.94 3.97 -17.55
CA CYS A 385 38.09 3.03 -18.66
C CYS A 385 38.00 1.58 -18.20
N TYR A 386 38.65 1.22 -17.08
CA TYR A 386 38.59 -0.14 -16.54
C TYR A 386 37.19 -0.49 -16.03
N LEU A 387 36.50 0.43 -15.36
CA LEU A 387 35.13 0.23 -14.89
C LEU A 387 34.17 -0.05 -16.05
N LEU A 388 34.20 0.78 -17.10
CA LEU A 388 33.32 0.64 -18.26
C LEU A 388 33.66 -0.60 -19.10
N LYS A 389 34.94 -0.96 -19.18
CA LYS A 389 35.36 -2.23 -19.82
C LYS A 389 34.86 -3.42 -19.01
N LEU A 390 35.03 -3.42 -17.69
CA LEU A 390 34.58 -4.52 -16.83
C LEU A 390 33.07 -4.68 -16.83
N ASP A 391 32.31 -3.59 -16.88
CA ASP A 391 30.86 -3.65 -17.01
C ASP A 391 30.43 -4.29 -18.34
N ALA A 392 31.09 -3.91 -19.45
CA ALA A 392 30.87 -4.54 -20.75
C ALA A 392 31.27 -6.02 -20.74
N ILE A 393 32.36 -6.37 -20.06
CA ILE A 393 32.86 -7.76 -19.97
C ILE A 393 31.96 -8.61 -19.05
N PHE A 394 31.47 -8.09 -17.91
CA PHE A 394 30.54 -8.79 -17.04
C PHE A 394 29.18 -8.97 -17.71
N SER A 395 28.73 -7.98 -18.47
CA SER A 395 27.59 -8.11 -19.37
C SER A 395 27.84 -9.16 -20.46
N ALA A 396 29.08 -9.26 -20.97
CA ALA A 396 29.50 -10.25 -21.94
C ALA A 396 29.50 -11.69 -21.37
N LEU A 397 29.96 -11.84 -20.13
CA LEU A 397 30.12 -13.12 -19.41
C LEU A 397 28.88 -13.54 -18.61
N GLY A 398 27.90 -12.65 -18.43
CA GLY A 398 26.66 -12.92 -17.69
C GLY A 398 26.81 -12.90 -16.17
N ILE A 399 27.75 -12.10 -15.65
CA ILE A 399 28.00 -11.98 -14.20
C ILE A 399 27.14 -10.84 -13.67
N GLU A 400 26.05 -11.17 -12.97
CA GLU A 400 25.10 -10.19 -12.43
C GLU A 400 25.15 -10.06 -10.90
N SER A 401 25.66 -11.09 -10.20
CA SER A 401 25.68 -11.18 -8.74
C SER A 401 27.10 -11.16 -8.17
N GLU A 402 27.23 -10.64 -6.94
CA GLU A 402 28.46 -10.70 -6.14
C GLU A 402 28.99 -12.14 -6.00
N ASP A 403 28.09 -13.11 -5.82
CA ASP A 403 28.45 -14.53 -5.71
C ASP A 403 29.08 -15.08 -7.00
N ASP A 404 28.65 -14.57 -8.16
CA ASP A 404 29.18 -15.00 -9.45
C ASP A 404 30.55 -14.40 -9.74
N LEU A 405 30.81 -13.19 -9.24
CA LEU A 405 32.13 -12.58 -9.23
C LEU A 405 33.10 -13.39 -8.35
N TYR A 406 32.67 -13.82 -7.15
CA TYR A 406 33.48 -14.68 -6.30
C TYR A 406 33.74 -16.06 -6.92
N LYS A 407 32.76 -16.64 -7.64
CA LYS A 407 32.96 -17.88 -8.40
C LYS A 407 33.99 -17.72 -9.52
N LEU A 408 33.96 -16.61 -10.26
CA LEU A 408 34.94 -16.29 -11.28
C LEU A 408 36.35 -16.23 -10.66
N VAL A 409 36.52 -15.41 -9.63
CA VAL A 409 37.81 -15.19 -8.97
C VAL A 409 38.36 -16.48 -8.37
N ASN A 410 37.51 -17.29 -7.73
CA ASN A 410 37.89 -18.61 -7.23
C ASN A 410 38.23 -19.60 -8.35
N PHE A 411 37.59 -19.50 -9.53
CA PHE A 411 37.91 -20.34 -10.68
C PHE A 411 39.30 -20.00 -11.26
N PHE A 412 39.64 -18.70 -11.34
CA PHE A 412 40.99 -18.26 -11.71
C PHE A 412 42.07 -18.80 -10.75
N LEU A 413 41.78 -18.80 -9.45
CA LEU A 413 42.70 -19.33 -8.44
C LEU A 413 42.81 -20.87 -8.47
N LYS A 414 41.70 -21.58 -8.71
CA LYS A 414 41.70 -23.05 -8.84
C LYS A 414 42.39 -23.53 -10.11
N TYR A 415 42.23 -22.83 -11.23
CA TYR A 415 42.90 -23.17 -12.48
C TYR A 415 44.43 -23.02 -12.36
N GLN A 416 44.89 -22.04 -11.58
CA GLN A 416 46.31 -21.87 -11.25
C GLN A 416 46.90 -23.06 -10.49
N ALA A 417 46.13 -23.67 -9.58
CA ALA A 417 46.57 -24.83 -8.79
C ALA A 417 46.76 -26.11 -9.64
N HIS A 418 46.05 -26.24 -10.76
CA HIS A 418 46.07 -27.44 -11.60
C HIS A 418 47.05 -27.40 -12.78
N HIS A 419 47.59 -26.23 -13.16
CA HIS A 419 48.33 -26.07 -14.42
C HIS A 419 49.78 -25.57 -14.29
N SER A 420 50.43 -25.72 -13.14
CA SER A 420 51.89 -25.58 -13.03
C SER A 420 52.60 -26.74 -13.74
N PRO A 421 53.33 -26.55 -14.87
CA PRO A 421 54.19 -27.56 -15.43
C PRO A 421 55.59 -27.47 -14.79
N PRO A 422 56.27 -28.59 -14.49
CA PRO A 422 57.68 -28.56 -14.15
C PRO A 422 58.50 -28.11 -15.36
N SER A 423 59.47 -27.25 -15.11
CA SER A 423 60.36 -26.62 -16.08
C SER A 423 61.17 -27.64 -16.90
N GLN A 424 61.29 -27.46 -18.22
CA GLN A 424 62.56 -27.21 -18.95
C GLN A 424 62.49 -27.53 -20.47
N GLU A 425 63.03 -26.55 -21.22
CA GLU A 425 63.87 -26.67 -22.42
C GLU A 425 63.27 -26.94 -23.82
N ARG A 426 63.19 -25.81 -24.56
CA ARG A 426 63.81 -25.54 -25.88
C ARG A 426 63.94 -26.74 -26.85
N THR A 427 63.42 -26.62 -28.08
CA THR A 427 64.10 -25.97 -29.24
C THR A 427 63.33 -26.28 -30.54
N SER A 428 62.94 -25.21 -31.25
CA SER A 428 62.91 -25.01 -32.71
C SER A 428 62.39 -26.07 -33.73
N LEU A 429 61.42 -25.58 -34.51
CA LEU A 429 61.41 -25.47 -35.99
C LEU A 429 60.85 -26.61 -36.89
N VAL A 430 59.98 -26.13 -37.81
CA VAL A 430 59.68 -26.59 -39.19
C VAL A 430 58.43 -27.48 -39.38
N SER A 431 57.37 -26.84 -39.89
CA SER A 431 56.36 -27.38 -40.83
C SER A 431 56.99 -27.58 -42.22
N PRO A 432 56.49 -28.44 -43.17
CA PRO A 432 55.07 -28.46 -43.55
C PRO A 432 54.50 -29.78 -44.16
N LEU A 433 53.18 -29.73 -44.39
CA LEU A 433 52.49 -30.05 -45.65
C LEU A 433 51.41 -31.18 -45.63
N GLU A 434 50.22 -30.76 -46.08
CA GLU A 434 49.26 -31.46 -46.96
C GLU A 434 48.19 -32.45 -46.44
N LYS A 435 46.95 -31.92 -46.46
CA LYS A 435 45.72 -32.39 -47.15
C LYS A 435 44.87 -33.57 -46.62
N LEU A 436 43.56 -33.27 -46.68
CA LEU A 436 42.38 -34.12 -46.94
C LEU A 436 41.73 -34.88 -45.77
N ASP A 437 40.56 -34.35 -45.38
CA ASP A 437 39.38 -35.03 -44.78
C ASP A 437 38.98 -36.31 -45.53
N PRO A 438 38.30 -37.33 -44.93
CA PRO A 438 37.02 -37.10 -44.23
C PRO A 438 36.63 -38.04 -43.04
N GLN A 439 35.72 -37.49 -42.22
CA GLN A 439 34.53 -38.09 -41.57
C GLN A 439 34.67 -39.35 -40.70
N GLY A 440 34.28 -39.21 -39.41
CA GLY A 440 34.02 -40.34 -38.51
C GLY A 440 33.49 -39.88 -37.16
N GLU A 441 32.19 -40.06 -36.94
CA GLU A 441 31.52 -39.97 -35.64
C GLU A 441 32.14 -40.93 -34.61
N LYS A 442 32.19 -40.52 -33.34
CA LYS A 442 32.01 -41.41 -32.18
C LYS A 442 31.87 -40.62 -30.88
N GLU A 443 30.70 -40.78 -30.26
CA GLU A 443 30.43 -40.51 -28.85
C GLU A 443 31.33 -41.36 -27.94
N GLY A 444 31.65 -40.83 -26.76
CA GLY A 444 32.43 -41.52 -25.72
C GLY A 444 32.28 -40.84 -24.36
N SER A 445 31.39 -41.42 -23.55
CA SER A 445 31.01 -41.14 -22.16
C SER A 445 32.14 -41.34 -21.12
N LEU A 446 31.85 -40.92 -19.86
CA LEU A 446 32.42 -41.32 -18.54
C LEU A 446 33.40 -40.28 -17.92
N VAL A 447 33.41 -39.92 -16.63
CA VAL A 447 32.72 -40.36 -15.40
C VAL A 447 33.04 -39.36 -14.26
N ASP A 448 32.11 -39.23 -13.31
CA ASP A 448 32.30 -38.61 -11.98
C ASP A 448 33.55 -39.10 -11.23
N ARG A 449 34.31 -38.17 -10.64
CA ARG A 449 35.10 -38.47 -9.44
C ARG A 449 35.44 -37.21 -8.62
N GLU A 450 34.80 -37.08 -7.47
CA GLU A 450 35.31 -36.38 -6.30
C GLU A 450 35.71 -37.43 -5.23
N PRO A 451 36.33 -37.06 -4.09
CA PRO A 451 37.31 -36.00 -3.82
C PRO A 451 38.50 -36.52 -2.99
N GLN A 452 39.68 -35.86 -2.97
CA GLN A 452 40.60 -36.00 -1.83
C GLN A 452 41.60 -34.84 -1.64
N GLU A 453 41.47 -34.22 -0.46
CA GLU A 453 42.47 -33.71 0.50
C GLU A 453 43.55 -32.65 0.15
N LYS A 454 43.27 -31.43 0.61
CA LYS A 454 44.08 -30.46 1.40
C LYS A 454 45.61 -30.51 1.29
N GLN A 455 46.20 -29.43 0.74
CA GLN A 455 47.35 -28.69 1.29
C GLN A 455 47.31 -27.21 0.81
N PRO A 456 47.90 -26.24 1.56
CA PRO A 456 47.63 -24.81 1.39
C PRO A 456 48.38 -24.24 0.17
N PRO A 457 47.84 -23.25 -0.56
CA PRO A 457 48.56 -22.69 -1.69
C PRO A 457 49.65 -21.72 -1.21
N PRO A 458 50.85 -21.78 -1.82
CA PRO A 458 51.90 -20.77 -1.66
C PRO A 458 51.50 -19.47 -2.38
N SER A 459 52.13 -18.37 -1.98
CA SER A 459 51.94 -16.98 -2.45
C SER A 459 51.76 -16.81 -3.97
N PRO A 460 50.94 -15.84 -4.44
CA PRO A 460 50.46 -15.77 -5.81
C PRO A 460 51.54 -15.22 -6.75
N GLN A 461 52.02 -16.04 -7.68
CA GLN A 461 52.89 -15.60 -8.78
C GLN A 461 52.11 -15.54 -10.10
N LEU A 462 52.37 -14.47 -10.84
CA LEU A 462 51.64 -13.88 -11.96
C LEU A 462 50.86 -14.85 -12.88
N ILE A 463 49.59 -14.52 -13.12
CA ILE A 463 48.79 -15.08 -14.22
C ILE A 463 49.41 -14.59 -15.53
N HIS A 464 49.75 -15.51 -16.43
CA HIS A 464 50.26 -15.17 -17.75
C HIS A 464 49.10 -14.74 -18.67
N PRO A 465 49.22 -13.63 -19.43
CA PRO A 465 48.18 -13.09 -20.32
C PRO A 465 47.46 -14.13 -21.19
N ASN A 466 48.23 -15.05 -21.78
CA ASN A 466 47.72 -16.08 -22.69
C ASN A 466 46.83 -17.15 -22.04
N ASP A 467 46.85 -17.29 -20.71
CA ASP A 467 46.04 -18.31 -20.02
C ASP A 467 44.65 -17.78 -19.65
N VAL A 468 44.44 -16.47 -19.68
CA VAL A 468 43.15 -15.82 -19.38
C VAL A 468 42.06 -16.29 -20.34
N LEU A 469 42.37 -16.42 -21.63
CA LEU A 469 41.42 -16.91 -22.65
C LEU A 469 40.98 -18.35 -22.40
N LYS A 470 41.92 -19.24 -22.05
CA LYS A 470 41.63 -20.66 -21.77
C LYS A 470 40.78 -20.80 -20.50
N ILE A 471 41.06 -19.99 -19.49
CA ILE A 471 40.31 -19.94 -18.23
C ILE A 471 38.90 -19.44 -18.47
N LEU A 472 38.73 -18.37 -19.27
CA LEU A 472 37.41 -17.85 -19.65
C LEU A 472 36.62 -18.84 -20.49
N GLU A 473 37.25 -19.56 -21.42
CA GLU A 473 36.59 -20.61 -22.20
C GLU A 473 36.12 -21.77 -21.32
N ALA A 474 36.95 -22.24 -20.40
CA ALA A 474 36.58 -23.27 -19.42
C ALA A 474 35.47 -22.80 -18.47
N PHE A 475 35.49 -21.53 -18.05
CA PHE A 475 34.46 -20.93 -17.21
C PHE A 475 33.11 -20.81 -17.93
N VAL A 476 33.11 -20.34 -19.19
CA VAL A 476 31.91 -20.17 -20.00
C VAL A 476 31.31 -21.51 -20.43
N THR A 477 32.15 -22.51 -20.76
CA THR A 477 31.69 -23.87 -21.09
C THR A 477 31.09 -24.59 -19.87
N GLY A 478 31.57 -24.31 -18.66
CA GLY A 478 30.98 -24.78 -17.40
C GLY A 478 29.65 -24.09 -17.04
N LEU A 479 29.40 -22.88 -17.53
CA LEU A 479 28.22 -22.08 -17.18
C LEU A 479 26.95 -22.37 -17.99
N ARG A 480 26.96 -23.36 -18.92
CA ARG A 480 25.86 -23.74 -19.86
C ARG A 480 24.50 -23.06 -19.56
N LYS A 481 24.37 -21.81 -19.95
CA LYS A 481 23.10 -21.10 -20.10
C LYS A 481 23.13 -20.37 -21.44
N PRO A 482 22.23 -20.70 -22.39
CA PRO A 482 22.15 -19.99 -23.64
C PRO A 482 21.70 -18.55 -23.39
N ARG A 483 22.35 -17.60 -24.09
CA ARG A 483 22.02 -16.18 -24.10
C ARG A 483 20.75 -15.95 -24.91
N ASP A 484 19.69 -15.52 -24.24
CA ASP A 484 18.65 -14.72 -24.89
C ASP A 484 19.14 -13.27 -24.97
N PHE A 485 19.15 -12.70 -26.19
CA PHE A 485 19.43 -11.29 -26.41
C PHE A 485 18.50 -10.43 -25.55
N ARG A 486 19.07 -9.72 -24.57
CA ARG A 486 18.30 -8.87 -23.63
C ARG A 486 17.84 -7.60 -24.34
N ALA A 487 16.56 -7.29 -24.23
CA ALA A 487 16.00 -5.96 -24.47
C ALA A 487 16.61 -4.93 -23.49
N PRO A 488 16.52 -3.62 -23.75
CA PRO A 488 17.09 -2.60 -22.87
C PRO A 488 16.56 -2.79 -21.45
N VAL A 489 17.47 -2.70 -20.48
CA VAL A 489 17.22 -2.83 -19.04
C VAL A 489 15.90 -2.14 -18.69
N LYS A 490 14.84 -2.94 -18.48
CA LYS A 490 13.65 -2.46 -17.80
C LYS A 490 14.17 -2.00 -16.45
N LEU A 491 13.93 -0.74 -16.12
CA LEU A 491 14.11 -0.21 -14.78
C LEU A 491 13.40 -1.20 -13.85
N LEU A 492 14.16 -2.11 -13.23
CA LEU A 492 13.60 -3.00 -12.24
C LEU A 492 13.11 -2.05 -11.16
N LYS A 493 11.79 -1.99 -10.96
CA LYS A 493 11.27 -1.47 -9.69
C LYS A 493 11.98 -2.27 -8.63
N VAL A 494 12.88 -1.64 -7.88
CA VAL A 494 13.42 -2.20 -6.66
C VAL A 494 12.24 -2.20 -5.70
N VAL A 495 11.40 -3.23 -5.80
CA VAL A 495 10.26 -3.41 -4.92
C VAL A 495 10.86 -3.80 -3.58
N ARG A 496 10.58 -3.00 -2.56
CA ARG A 496 10.95 -3.28 -1.18
C ARG A 496 10.39 -4.64 -0.75
N ASP A 497 11.15 -5.37 0.05
CA ASP A 497 10.67 -6.60 0.67
C ASP A 497 9.78 -6.26 1.88
N ASP A 498 8.47 -6.50 1.74
CA ASP A 498 7.45 -6.24 2.76
C ASP A 498 7.21 -7.44 3.69
N SER A 499 7.96 -8.55 3.53
CA SER A 499 7.71 -9.81 4.23
C SER A 499 7.72 -9.70 5.76
N LYS A 500 8.57 -8.81 6.31
CA LYS A 500 8.75 -8.63 7.76
C LYS A 500 7.83 -7.59 8.39
N ASP A 501 7.16 -6.77 7.59
CA ASP A 501 6.32 -5.68 8.10
C ASP A 501 5.13 -6.20 8.88
N SER A 502 4.50 -7.26 8.38
CA SER A 502 3.37 -7.89 9.06
C SER A 502 3.74 -8.45 10.44
N ALA A 503 4.95 -9.00 10.58
CA ALA A 503 5.45 -9.53 11.83
C ALA A 503 5.78 -8.39 12.82
N TYR A 504 6.34 -7.29 12.32
CA TYR A 504 6.65 -6.09 13.11
C TYR A 504 5.39 -5.47 13.72
N TRP A 505 4.37 -5.21 12.91
CA TRP A 505 3.12 -4.62 13.39
C TRP A 505 2.36 -5.55 14.33
N LYS A 506 2.38 -6.87 14.10
CA LYS A 506 1.83 -7.84 15.04
C LYS A 506 2.58 -7.82 16.38
N ALA A 507 3.91 -7.73 16.37
CA ALA A 507 4.71 -7.69 17.60
C ALA A 507 4.35 -6.46 18.47
N LEU A 508 4.10 -5.30 17.86
CA LEU A 508 3.66 -4.09 18.55
C LEU A 508 2.29 -4.24 19.26
N THR A 509 1.40 -5.11 18.77
CA THR A 509 0.12 -5.39 19.45
C THR A 509 0.25 -6.33 20.64
N THR A 510 1.30 -7.15 20.67
CA THR A 510 1.54 -8.15 21.73
C THR A 510 2.37 -7.64 22.89
N VAL A 511 2.53 -6.31 23.01
CA VAL A 511 3.36 -5.64 24.02
C VAL A 511 2.86 -5.91 25.44
N ILE A 512 1.54 -5.97 25.63
CA ILE A 512 0.92 -6.38 26.89
C ILE A 512 0.44 -7.83 26.73
N PRO A 513 1.02 -8.79 27.47
CA PRO A 513 0.61 -10.19 27.38
C PRO A 513 -0.87 -10.39 27.71
N ALA A 514 -1.51 -11.39 27.10
CA ALA A 514 -2.90 -11.71 27.42
C ALA A 514 -3.11 -12.06 28.91
N THR A 515 -2.08 -12.57 29.59
CA THR A 515 -2.10 -12.87 31.02
C THR A 515 -2.25 -11.61 31.88
N THR A 516 -1.62 -10.49 31.51
CA THR A 516 -1.73 -9.23 32.25
C THR A 516 -3.08 -8.56 32.00
N LEU A 517 -3.64 -8.67 30.78
CA LEU A 517 -5.00 -8.21 30.49
C LEU A 517 -6.05 -8.96 31.33
N ASN A 518 -5.96 -10.29 31.39
CA ASN A 518 -6.84 -11.09 32.23
C ASN A 518 -6.73 -10.72 33.72
N LEU A 519 -5.52 -10.35 34.17
CA LEU A 519 -5.29 -9.86 35.52
C LEU A 519 -5.99 -8.51 35.75
N TRP A 520 -5.92 -7.60 34.78
CA TRP A 520 -6.61 -6.31 34.86
C TRP A 520 -8.13 -6.48 34.94
N ASP A 521 -8.72 -7.38 34.14
CA ASP A 521 -10.16 -7.67 34.19
C ASP A 521 -10.58 -8.25 35.55
N ALA A 522 -9.80 -9.20 36.08
CA ALA A 522 -10.04 -9.78 37.40
C ALA A 522 -9.90 -8.72 38.51
N LEU A 523 -8.91 -7.84 38.42
CA LEU A 523 -8.70 -6.75 39.37
C LEU A 523 -9.82 -5.72 39.30
N TYR A 524 -10.28 -5.37 38.10
CA TYR A 524 -11.40 -4.45 37.89
C TYR A 524 -12.68 -4.97 38.55
N THR A 525 -13.05 -6.22 38.26
CA THR A 525 -14.23 -6.84 38.89
C THR A 525 -14.10 -6.97 40.41
N ALA A 526 -12.89 -7.17 40.93
CA ALA A 526 -12.64 -7.17 42.37
C ALA A 526 -12.81 -5.77 42.99
N LEU A 527 -12.29 -4.72 42.33
CA LEU A 527 -12.42 -3.33 42.77
C LEU A 527 -13.88 -2.85 42.72
N GLU A 528 -14.67 -3.24 41.72
CA GLU A 528 -16.10 -2.93 41.66
C GLU A 528 -16.85 -3.51 42.88
N LYS A 529 -16.59 -4.79 43.20
CA LYS A 529 -17.18 -5.43 44.38
C LYS A 529 -16.71 -4.75 45.66
N TYR A 530 -15.43 -4.40 45.75
CA TYR A 530 -14.89 -3.69 46.90
C TYR A 530 -15.51 -2.31 47.08
N HIS A 531 -15.70 -1.56 45.99
CA HIS A 531 -16.37 -0.27 45.99
C HIS A 531 -17.82 -0.41 46.49
N LEU A 532 -18.56 -1.41 46.03
CA LEU A 532 -19.91 -1.70 46.51
C LEU A 532 -19.95 -1.98 48.02
N VAL A 533 -18.99 -2.74 48.53
CA VAL A 533 -18.89 -3.00 49.98
C VAL A 533 -18.56 -1.73 50.75
N LEU A 534 -17.70 -0.85 50.21
CA LEU A 534 -17.36 0.42 50.84
C LEU A 534 -18.55 1.39 50.86
N THR A 535 -19.36 1.46 49.80
CA THR A 535 -20.57 2.29 49.79
C THR A 535 -21.59 1.78 50.79
N GLN A 536 -21.83 0.47 50.84
CA GLN A 536 -22.69 -0.15 51.86
C GLN A 536 -22.19 0.14 53.28
N ARG A 537 -20.87 0.04 53.51
CA ARG A 537 -20.28 0.36 54.81
C ARG A 537 -20.46 1.84 55.16
N ALA A 538 -20.35 2.75 54.19
CA ALA A 538 -20.55 4.18 54.43
C ALA A 538 -22.00 4.48 54.82
N GLU A 539 -22.98 3.86 54.15
CA GLU A 539 -24.40 3.94 54.51
C GLU A 539 -24.64 3.44 55.94
N LEU A 540 -24.13 2.24 56.27
CA LEU A 540 -24.25 1.67 57.62
C LEU A 540 -23.57 2.53 58.69
N LEU A 541 -22.46 3.20 58.39
CA LEU A 541 -21.82 4.12 59.34
C LEU A 541 -22.70 5.36 59.61
N ILE A 542 -23.36 5.90 58.58
CA ILE A 542 -24.31 7.01 58.73
C ILE A 542 -25.50 6.55 59.57
N GLU A 543 -26.07 5.39 59.26
CA GLU A 543 -27.17 4.79 60.04
C GLU A 543 -26.75 4.59 61.50
N ASN A 544 -25.60 3.97 61.76
CA ASN A 544 -25.12 3.75 63.12
C ASN A 544 -24.91 5.07 63.87
N SER A 545 -24.35 6.10 63.23
CA SER A 545 -24.21 7.43 63.86
C SER A 545 -25.57 8.07 64.18
N SER A 546 -26.59 7.82 63.37
CA SER A 546 -27.95 8.31 63.62
C SER A 546 -28.61 7.56 64.80
N LEU A 547 -28.40 6.24 64.89
CA LEU A 547 -28.86 5.41 65.99
C LEU A 547 -28.15 5.76 67.30
N GLU A 548 -26.85 6.02 67.27
CA GLU A 548 -26.09 6.49 68.43
C GLU A 548 -26.65 7.83 68.94
N ARG A 549 -26.94 8.80 68.05
CA ARG A 549 -27.60 10.06 68.45
C ARG A 549 -28.95 9.80 69.10
N GLN A 550 -29.82 9.01 68.48
CA GLN A 550 -31.12 8.65 69.05
C GLN A 550 -30.97 7.98 70.43
N ASN A 551 -30.00 7.09 70.59
CA ASN A 551 -29.76 6.41 71.86
C ASN A 551 -29.27 7.41 72.93
N THR A 552 -28.40 8.36 72.58
CA THR A 552 -27.99 9.43 73.50
C THR A 552 -29.15 10.35 73.89
N GLU A 553 -30.05 10.69 72.97
CA GLU A 553 -31.26 11.48 73.25
C GLU A 553 -32.21 10.71 74.17
N LEU A 554 -32.42 9.40 73.93
CA LEU A 554 -33.22 8.53 74.78
C LEU A 554 -32.61 8.39 76.18
N GLN A 555 -31.28 8.27 76.30
CA GLN A 555 -30.60 8.25 77.59
C GLN A 555 -30.78 9.56 78.36
N GLN A 556 -30.67 10.72 77.68
CA GLN A 556 -30.92 12.03 78.29
C GLN A 556 -32.37 12.18 78.74
N LEU A 557 -33.33 11.75 77.93
CA LEU A 557 -34.76 11.79 78.22
C LEU A 557 -35.11 10.85 79.40
N LEU A 558 -34.51 9.66 79.44
CA LEU A 558 -34.61 8.76 80.60
C LEU A 558 -34.05 9.42 81.86
N GLN A 559 -32.88 10.07 81.79
CA GLN A 559 -32.29 10.78 82.92
C GLN A 559 -33.20 11.92 83.41
N GLN A 560 -33.79 12.70 82.50
CA GLN A 560 -34.80 13.72 82.85
C GLN A 560 -36.03 13.13 83.55
N TYR A 561 -36.51 11.96 83.12
CA TYR A 561 -37.62 11.28 83.79
C TYR A 561 -37.23 10.75 85.16
N LEU A 562 -36.01 10.23 85.33
CA LEU A 562 -35.47 9.78 86.62
C LEU A 562 -35.32 10.95 87.61
N ASP A 563 -34.89 12.12 87.15
CA ASP A 563 -34.68 13.33 87.96
C ASP A 563 -35.97 14.16 88.18
N SER A 564 -37.12 13.71 87.66
CA SER A 564 -38.40 14.42 87.79
C SER A 564 -38.92 14.43 89.24
N LYS A 565 -39.45 15.56 89.69
CA LYS A 565 -39.93 15.76 91.09
C LYS A 565 -41.00 14.76 91.52
N ILE A 566 -41.82 14.29 90.57
CA ILE A 566 -42.86 13.28 90.78
C ILE A 566 -42.29 11.99 91.36
N ASN A 567 -41.06 11.59 91.01
CA ASN A 567 -40.42 10.39 91.57
C ASN A 567 -40.17 10.47 93.08
N SER A 568 -40.02 11.67 93.63
CA SER A 568 -39.85 11.90 95.08
C SER A 568 -41.18 12.11 95.83
N GLU A 569 -42.27 12.33 95.11
CA GLU A 569 -43.61 12.57 95.67
C GLU A 569 -44.44 11.27 95.81
N LEU A 570 -44.01 10.18 95.20
CA LEU A 570 -44.65 8.87 95.27
C LEU A 570 -44.20 8.09 96.52
N GLN A 571 -45.14 7.40 97.19
CA GLN A 571 -44.85 6.58 98.37
C GLN A 571 -43.88 5.41 98.10
N VAL A 572 -43.79 4.97 96.84
CA VAL A 572 -42.77 4.03 96.37
C VAL A 572 -42.21 4.60 95.07
N PRO A 573 -40.91 4.97 95.02
CA PRO A 573 -40.31 5.51 93.81
C PRO A 573 -40.20 4.42 92.72
N PRO A 574 -40.50 4.73 91.45
CA PRO A 574 -40.41 3.76 90.35
C PRO A 574 -39.03 3.11 90.21
N THR A 575 -37.97 3.82 90.61
CA THR A 575 -36.57 3.36 90.65
C THR A 575 -36.34 2.17 91.56
N GLU A 576 -37.17 1.95 92.59
CA GLU A 576 -37.09 0.77 93.46
C GLU A 576 -37.81 -0.45 92.86
N VAL A 577 -38.82 -0.23 92.02
CA VAL A 577 -39.57 -1.29 91.33
C VAL A 577 -38.77 -1.87 90.15
N PHE A 578 -38.01 -1.03 89.45
CA PHE A 578 -37.22 -1.41 88.26
C PHE A 578 -35.78 -1.84 88.54
N ARG A 579 -35.41 -2.27 89.77
CA ARG A 579 -34.07 -2.83 90.01
C ARG A 579 -33.83 -4.06 89.12
N VAL A 580 -33.22 -3.83 87.97
CA VAL A 580 -32.76 -4.88 87.07
C VAL A 580 -31.62 -5.60 87.79
N PRO A 581 -31.65 -6.95 87.91
CA PRO A 581 -30.54 -7.68 88.51
C PRO A 581 -29.30 -7.48 87.65
N THR A 582 -28.33 -6.76 88.19
CA THR A 582 -26.98 -6.65 87.63
C THR A 582 -26.37 -8.05 87.56
N LYS A 583 -26.14 -8.54 86.35
CA LYS A 583 -25.24 -9.66 86.08
C LYS A 583 -23.87 -9.12 85.71
#